data_AF-A0A954TZG4-F1
#
_entry.id   AF-A0A954TZG4-F1
#
_cell.length_a   1.000
_cell.length_b   1.000
_cell.length_c   1.000
_cell.angle_alpha   90.00
_cell.angle_beta   90.00
_cell.angle_gamma   90.00
#
_symmetry.space_group_name_H-M   'P 1'
#
loop_
_entity.id
_entity.type
_entity.pdbx_description
1 polymer ?
#
loop_
_entity_poly.entity_id
_entity_poly.type
_entity_poly.pdbx_seq_one_letter_code
_entity_poly.pdbx_strand_id
1 'polypeptide(L)'
;TLLQHHPRTFAAFHPGFGLQESIDFHQALFIDTETTGLGGGAGVYAFMVGVGTFEQIDSSVSAVDHSPFTIHHSPFNAPTHFVVRQFFMRNPAEEGALMMALAELLDRYEMSVTFNGRTFDLPLLRTRLRQNQHMYPELRGSGRLLDAERAHLDLLHPARRIWKRRLQSCRLIN
;
A
#
# COMPACT_ATOMS: atom_id res chain seq x y z
N THR A 1 7.39 18.54 6.65
CA THR A 1 7.47 17.19 6.04
C THR A 1 6.07 16.59 6.03
N LEU A 2 5.79 15.54 5.23
CA LEU A 2 4.44 14.94 5.11
C LEU A 2 3.83 14.61 6.48
N LEU A 3 4.65 14.05 7.39
CA LEU A 3 4.29 13.63 8.74
C LEU A 3 3.86 14.77 9.68
N GLN A 4 4.10 16.02 9.32
CA GLN A 4 3.66 17.18 10.10
C GLN A 4 2.23 17.61 9.78
N HIS A 5 1.60 16.98 8.78
CA HIS A 5 0.24 17.30 8.34
C HIS A 5 -0.69 16.14 8.62
N HIS A 6 -1.94 16.45 8.95
CA HIS A 6 -2.96 15.43 9.09
C HIS A 6 -3.55 15.09 7.71
N PRO A 7 -3.77 13.80 7.36
CA PRO A 7 -4.42 13.40 6.10
C PRO A 7 -5.71 14.18 5.78
N ARG A 8 -6.53 14.50 6.80
CA ARG A 8 -7.73 15.36 6.66
C ARG A 8 -7.48 16.70 5.93
N THR A 9 -6.28 17.28 6.02
CA THR A 9 -5.95 18.52 5.30
C THR A 9 -6.13 18.35 3.79
N PHE A 10 -6.02 17.12 3.28
CA PHE A 10 -6.27 16.78 1.88
C PHE A 10 -7.73 16.41 1.58
N ALA A 11 -8.53 16.07 2.60
CA ALA A 11 -9.93 15.63 2.43
C ALA A 11 -10.81 16.70 1.74
N ALA A 12 -10.61 17.98 2.07
CA ALA A 12 -11.32 19.08 1.43
C ALA A 12 -11.08 19.17 -0.09
N PHE A 13 -9.91 18.72 -0.55
CA PHE A 13 -9.56 18.71 -1.97
C PHE A 13 -9.91 17.39 -2.65
N HIS A 14 -10.09 16.32 -1.88
CA HIS A 14 -10.30 14.96 -2.34
C HIS A 14 -11.28 14.20 -1.42
N PRO A 15 -12.58 14.55 -1.41
CA PRO A 15 -13.55 13.96 -0.48
C PRO A 15 -13.77 12.46 -0.70
N GLY A 16 -13.53 11.96 -1.92
CA GLY A 16 -13.65 10.53 -2.26
C GLY A 16 -12.51 9.64 -1.79
N PHE A 17 -11.57 10.15 -0.98
CA PHE A 17 -10.42 9.39 -0.44
C PHE A 17 -10.64 8.83 0.97
N GLY A 18 -11.78 9.12 1.61
CA GLY A 18 -12.08 8.56 2.94
C GLY A 18 -11.12 9.00 4.05
N LEU A 19 -10.48 10.17 3.92
CA LEU A 19 -9.48 10.70 4.86
C LEU A 19 -10.15 11.33 6.10
N GLN A 20 -10.74 10.49 6.96
CA GLN A 20 -11.42 10.89 8.19
C GLN A 20 -10.47 11.45 9.27
N GLU A 21 -11.03 12.01 10.34
CA GLU A 21 -10.26 12.70 11.40
C GLU A 21 -9.33 11.82 12.23
N SER A 22 -9.50 10.50 12.22
CA SER A 22 -8.69 9.58 13.04
C SER A 22 -7.42 9.07 12.35
N ILE A 23 -7.22 9.39 11.07
CA ILE A 23 -6.19 8.75 10.24
C ILE A 23 -4.90 9.55 10.26
N ASP A 24 -3.78 8.88 10.50
CA ASP A 24 -2.42 9.46 10.54
C ASP A 24 -1.56 8.92 9.38
N PHE A 25 -0.71 9.76 8.78
CA PHE A 25 0.30 9.32 7.80
C PHE A 25 1.34 8.37 8.39
N HIS A 26 1.54 8.36 9.72
CA HIS A 26 2.33 7.32 10.36
C HIS A 26 1.69 5.92 10.27
N GLN A 27 0.38 5.85 10.06
CA GLN A 27 -0.40 4.64 9.82
C GLN A 27 -0.71 4.42 8.33
N ALA A 28 0.07 5.06 7.44
CA ALA A 28 -0.04 4.91 6.01
C ALA A 28 0.89 3.84 5.45
N LEU A 29 0.36 3.09 4.48
CA LEU A 29 1.10 2.11 3.69
C LEU A 29 1.08 2.54 2.22
N PHE A 30 2.26 2.73 1.64
CA PHE A 30 2.47 3.12 0.26
C PHE A 30 2.58 1.87 -0.61
N ILE A 31 1.83 1.79 -1.72
CA ILE A 31 1.82 0.60 -2.60
C ILE A 31 2.20 1.02 -4.02
N ASP A 32 3.04 0.19 -4.63
CA ASP A 32 3.36 0.21 -6.05
C ASP A 32 3.51 -1.24 -6.56
N THR A 33 3.21 -1.51 -7.83
CA THR A 33 3.28 -2.87 -8.38
C THR A 33 3.97 -2.92 -9.74
N GLU A 34 4.72 -4.00 -9.97
CA GLU A 34 5.18 -4.37 -11.30
C GLU A 34 4.42 -5.62 -11.77
N THR A 35 3.93 -5.56 -13.00
CA THR A 35 2.99 -6.56 -13.54
C THR A 35 3.52 -7.19 -14.81
N THR A 36 3.14 -8.44 -15.06
CA THR A 36 3.68 -9.24 -16.18
C THR A 36 3.23 -8.79 -17.58
N GLY A 37 2.43 -7.73 -17.71
CA GLY A 37 2.10 -7.03 -18.97
C GLY A 37 1.56 -7.87 -20.14
N LEU A 38 0.22 -7.86 -20.36
CA LEU A 38 -0.51 -7.75 -21.64
C LEU A 38 -2.00 -8.10 -21.41
N GLY A 39 -2.86 -7.08 -21.31
CA GLY A 39 -4.32 -7.21 -21.31
C GLY A 39 -4.96 -7.24 -19.91
N GLY A 40 -5.93 -6.36 -19.66
CA GLY A 40 -6.76 -6.43 -18.46
C GLY A 40 -7.50 -7.76 -18.40
N GLY A 41 -7.37 -8.51 -17.31
CA GLY A 41 -8.03 -9.81 -17.16
C GLY A 41 -7.40 -10.68 -16.07
N ALA A 42 -7.96 -11.87 -15.86
CA ALA A 42 -7.55 -12.81 -14.81
C ALA A 42 -6.13 -13.41 -14.99
N GLY A 43 -5.44 -13.11 -16.10
CA GLY A 43 -4.09 -13.59 -16.41
C GLY A 43 -2.95 -12.65 -16.01
N VAL A 44 -3.24 -11.45 -15.52
CA VAL A 44 -2.21 -10.49 -15.06
C VAL A 44 -1.81 -10.82 -13.63
N TYR A 45 -0.51 -10.93 -13.41
CA TYR A 45 0.09 -11.11 -12.10
C TYR A 45 0.89 -9.87 -11.71
N ALA A 46 0.82 -9.49 -10.44
CA ALA A 46 1.79 -8.59 -9.82
C ALA A 46 3.00 -9.43 -9.40
N PHE A 47 4.06 -9.43 -10.21
CA PHE A 47 5.26 -10.22 -9.92
C PHE A 47 6.17 -9.52 -8.92
N MET A 48 6.01 -8.21 -8.75
CA MET A 48 6.61 -7.46 -7.66
C MET A 48 5.56 -6.54 -7.03
N VAL A 49 5.51 -6.51 -5.70
CA VAL A 49 4.74 -5.51 -4.94
C VAL A 49 5.71 -4.77 -4.04
N GLY A 50 5.86 -3.47 -4.29
CA GLY A 50 6.59 -2.54 -3.43
C GLY A 50 5.66 -1.99 -2.34
N VAL A 51 6.12 -2.04 -1.10
CA VAL A 51 5.41 -1.49 0.05
C VAL A 51 6.32 -0.58 0.86
N GLY A 52 5.89 0.68 1.06
CA GLY A 52 6.57 1.64 1.93
C GLY A 52 5.77 1.94 3.18
N THR A 53 6.41 2.04 4.34
CA THR A 53 5.76 2.31 5.64
C THR A 53 6.66 3.18 6.52
N PHE A 54 6.06 3.93 7.46
CA PHE A 54 6.82 4.65 8.49
C PHE A 54 6.89 3.80 9.76
N GLU A 55 8.10 3.50 10.21
CA GLU A 55 8.33 2.58 11.33
C GLU A 55 9.37 3.11 12.32
N GLN A 56 9.23 2.67 13.57
CA GLN A 56 10.30 2.77 14.56
C GLN A 56 11.15 1.50 14.48
N ILE A 57 12.44 1.66 14.22
CA ILE A 57 13.42 0.57 14.28
C ILE A 57 14.19 0.75 15.57
N ASP A 58 14.04 -0.20 16.49
CA ASP A 58 14.79 -0.18 17.74
C ASP A 58 16.18 -0.79 17.50
N SER A 59 17.22 0.02 17.67
CA SER A 59 18.60 -0.36 17.35
C SER A 59 19.18 -1.41 18.30
N SER A 60 18.47 -1.75 19.37
CA SER A 60 18.80 -2.80 20.34
C SER A 60 18.29 -4.19 19.96
N VAL A 61 17.40 -4.33 18.95
CA VAL A 61 16.97 -5.64 18.46
C VAL A 61 18.02 -6.14 17.47
N SER A 62 18.91 -6.99 17.97
CA SER A 62 19.87 -7.72 17.13
C SER A 62 19.11 -8.49 16.06
N ALA A 63 19.66 -8.54 14.84
CA ALA A 63 19.11 -9.15 13.62
C ALA A 63 18.86 -10.68 13.67
N VAL A 64 18.64 -11.25 14.87
CA VAL A 64 18.58 -12.68 15.16
C VAL A 64 17.15 -13.16 15.41
N ASP A 65 16.17 -12.26 15.58
CA ASP A 65 14.76 -12.67 15.65
C ASP A 65 14.17 -12.70 14.24
N HIS A 66 14.15 -13.89 13.63
CA HIS A 66 13.75 -14.14 12.25
C HIS A 66 12.25 -13.97 11.96
N SER A 67 11.53 -13.14 12.73
CA SER A 67 10.26 -12.60 12.29
C SER A 67 10.53 -11.31 11.53
N PRO A 68 10.48 -11.29 10.17
CA PRO A 68 10.66 -10.06 9.38
C PRO A 68 9.57 -9.00 9.65
N PHE A 69 8.70 -9.22 10.64
CA PHE A 69 7.52 -8.44 10.95
C PHE A 69 7.35 -8.08 12.43
N THR A 70 8.35 -8.23 13.30
CA THR A 70 8.25 -7.69 14.68
C THR A 70 8.41 -6.17 14.63
N ILE A 71 7.30 -5.47 14.37
CA ILE A 71 7.20 -4.02 14.35
C ILE A 71 6.58 -3.59 15.67
N HIS A 72 7.31 -2.81 16.46
CA HIS A 72 6.73 -2.13 17.61
C HIS A 72 6.16 -0.78 17.16
N HIS A 73 4.87 -0.74 16.80
CA HIS A 73 4.13 0.53 16.79
C HIS A 73 3.88 0.94 18.24
N SER A 74 4.83 1.66 18.83
CA SER A 74 4.58 2.37 20.08
C SER A 74 3.75 3.61 19.74
N PRO A 75 2.53 3.77 20.31
CA PRO A 75 1.78 5.02 20.15
C PRO A 75 2.50 6.21 20.81
N PHE A 76 3.57 5.97 21.57
CA PHE A 76 4.31 6.99 22.32
C PHE A 76 5.57 7.49 21.61
N ASN A 77 6.04 6.79 20.57
CA ASN A 77 7.26 7.16 19.85
C ASN A 77 6.95 7.43 18.39
N ALA A 78 7.38 8.60 17.88
CA ALA A 78 7.27 8.91 16.47
C ALA A 78 8.15 7.93 15.66
N PRO A 79 7.68 7.45 14.49
CA PRO A 79 8.51 6.61 13.63
C PRO A 79 9.71 7.40 13.12
N THR A 80 10.84 6.71 13.02
CA THR A 80 12.14 7.31 12.71
C THR A 80 12.63 6.97 11.30
N HIS A 81 12.04 5.94 10.68
CA HIS A 81 12.48 5.42 9.39
C HIS A 81 11.31 5.26 8.42
N PHE A 82 11.62 5.42 7.13
CA PHE A 82 10.77 4.96 6.05
C PHE A 82 11.32 3.61 5.55
N VAL A 83 10.56 2.54 5.73
CA VAL A 83 10.96 1.17 5.41
C VAL A 83 10.31 0.77 4.10
N VAL A 84 11.12 0.24 3.18
CA VAL A 84 10.66 -0.30 1.90
C VAL A 84 10.80 -1.82 1.93
N ARG A 85 9.70 -2.51 1.64
CA ARG A 85 9.64 -3.96 1.43
C ARG A 85 9.27 -4.23 -0.02
N GLN A 86 9.99 -5.15 -0.65
CA GLN A 86 9.67 -5.61 -1.99
C GLN A 86 9.38 -7.11 -1.94
N PHE A 87 8.15 -7.45 -2.27
CA PHE A 87 7.74 -8.83 -2.39
C PHE A 87 7.93 -9.26 -3.84
N PHE A 88 8.71 -10.30 -4.07
CA PHE A 88 8.98 -10.85 -5.40
C PHE A 88 8.34 -12.22 -5.54
N MET A 89 7.73 -12.43 -6.70
CA MET A 89 7.21 -13.71 -7.12
C MET A 89 8.11 -14.26 -8.23
N ARG A 90 8.73 -15.42 -8.02
CA ARG A 90 9.60 -16.05 -9.04
C ARG A 90 8.79 -16.76 -10.12
N ASN A 91 7.62 -17.27 -9.74
CA ASN A 91 6.69 -17.94 -10.64
C ASN A 91 5.25 -17.85 -10.08
N PRO A 92 4.20 -18.01 -10.91
CA PRO A 92 2.81 -17.82 -10.50
C PRO A 92 2.33 -18.67 -9.31
N ALA A 93 2.95 -19.82 -9.03
CA ALA A 93 2.53 -20.67 -7.90
C ALA A 93 2.84 -20.04 -6.54
N GLU A 94 3.73 -19.03 -6.51
CA GLU A 94 4.10 -18.30 -5.29
C GLU A 94 3.14 -17.15 -4.95
N GLU A 95 2.13 -16.90 -5.79
CA GLU A 95 1.19 -15.80 -5.56
C GLU A 95 0.48 -15.91 -4.21
N GLY A 96 0.06 -17.12 -3.81
CA GLY A 96 -0.60 -17.32 -2.52
C GLY A 96 0.24 -16.84 -1.35
N ALA A 97 1.54 -17.19 -1.35
CA ALA A 97 2.49 -16.74 -0.32
C ALA A 97 2.68 -15.22 -0.34
N LEU A 98 2.76 -14.62 -1.53
CA LEU A 98 2.83 -13.17 -1.68
C LEU A 98 1.57 -12.49 -1.13
N MET A 99 0.38 -13.00 -1.46
CA MET A 99 -0.90 -12.47 -0.97
C MET A 99 -1.04 -12.61 0.54
N MET A 100 -0.60 -13.71 1.14
CA MET A 100 -0.59 -13.88 2.60
C MET A 100 0.30 -12.84 3.29
N ALA A 101 1.55 -12.71 2.84
CA ALA A 101 2.48 -11.74 3.42
C ALA A 101 2.00 -10.29 3.23
N LEU A 102 1.46 -9.97 2.05
CA LEU A 102 0.90 -8.65 1.76
C LEU A 102 -0.34 -8.36 2.61
N ALA A 103 -1.27 -9.30 2.73
CA ALA A 103 -2.48 -9.13 3.52
C ALA A 103 -2.18 -8.91 5.01
N GLU A 104 -1.24 -9.69 5.57
CA GLU A 104 -0.77 -9.51 6.94
C GLU A 104 -0.21 -8.11 7.16
N LEU A 105 0.55 -7.59 6.20
CA LEU A 105 1.10 -6.24 6.29
C LEU A 105 0.00 -5.17 6.15
N LEU A 106 -0.89 -5.30 5.18
CA LEU A 106 -2.01 -4.36 4.94
C LEU A 106 -2.89 -4.20 6.17
N ASP A 107 -3.19 -5.29 6.88
CA ASP A 107 -4.11 -5.26 8.02
C ASP A 107 -3.53 -4.60 9.28
N ARG A 108 -2.23 -4.26 9.27
CA ARG A 108 -1.55 -3.50 10.33
C ARG A 108 -1.70 -1.99 10.19
N TYR A 109 -2.12 -1.50 9.03
CA TYR A 109 -2.21 -0.07 8.73
C TYR A 109 -3.66 0.37 8.54
N GLU A 110 -3.87 1.69 8.47
CA GLU A 110 -5.21 2.29 8.41
C GLU A 110 -5.54 2.96 7.09
N MET A 111 -4.52 3.32 6.30
CA MET A 111 -4.70 3.95 5.00
C MET A 111 -3.69 3.46 3.96
N SER A 112 -4.14 3.41 2.71
CA SER A 112 -3.25 3.19 1.57
C SER A 112 -2.87 4.52 0.89
N VAL A 113 -1.67 4.58 0.33
CA VAL A 113 -1.20 5.68 -0.52
C VAL A 113 -0.66 5.08 -1.80
N THR A 114 -1.07 5.60 -2.95
CA THR A 114 -0.57 5.11 -4.24
C THR A 114 -0.39 6.27 -5.21
N PHE A 115 0.22 6.00 -6.36
CA PHE A 115 0.19 6.89 -7.51
C PHE A 115 -0.66 6.25 -8.60
N ASN A 116 -1.87 6.77 -8.86
CA ASN A 116 -2.81 6.22 -9.83
C ASN A 116 -3.35 4.81 -9.48
N GLY A 117 -3.09 4.30 -8.27
CA GLY A 117 -3.47 2.93 -7.91
C GLY A 117 -4.96 2.71 -7.71
N ARG A 118 -5.80 3.77 -7.64
CA ARG A 118 -7.26 3.60 -7.57
C ARG A 118 -7.80 2.91 -8.83
N THR A 119 -7.16 3.14 -9.97
CA THR A 119 -7.57 2.58 -11.27
C THR A 119 -6.76 1.34 -11.64
N PHE A 120 -5.56 1.16 -11.10
CA PHE A 120 -4.61 0.13 -11.53
C PHE A 120 -4.28 -0.88 -10.42
N ASP A 121 -3.38 -0.53 -9.49
CA ASP A 121 -2.79 -1.46 -8.54
C ASP A 121 -3.82 -2.07 -7.57
N LEU A 122 -4.65 -1.25 -6.92
CA LEU A 122 -5.56 -1.74 -5.89
C LEU A 122 -6.65 -2.66 -6.44
N PRO A 123 -7.31 -2.35 -7.59
CA PRO A 123 -8.23 -3.30 -8.23
C PRO A 123 -7.57 -4.64 -8.60
N LEU A 124 -6.32 -4.62 -9.09
CA LEU A 124 -5.58 -5.83 -9.42
C LEU A 124 -5.34 -6.67 -8.16
N LEU A 125 -4.68 -6.10 -7.15
CA LEU A 125 -4.34 -6.79 -5.91
C LEU A 125 -5.58 -7.33 -5.20
N ARG A 126 -6.67 -6.54 -5.15
CA ARG A 126 -7.96 -6.99 -4.58
C ARG A 126 -8.52 -8.20 -5.30
N THR A 127 -8.43 -8.23 -6.63
CA THR A 127 -8.90 -9.36 -7.44
C THR A 127 -8.06 -10.60 -7.16
N ARG A 128 -6.73 -10.47 -7.14
CA ARG A 128 -5.80 -11.58 -6.84
C ARG A 128 -6.00 -12.13 -5.43
N LEU A 129 -6.16 -11.26 -4.44
CA LEU A 129 -6.44 -11.65 -3.05
C LEU A 129 -7.73 -12.47 -2.96
N ARG A 130 -8.83 -11.97 -3.56
CA ARG A 130 -10.13 -12.67 -3.59
C ARG A 130 -10.06 -14.02 -4.31
N GLN A 131 -9.28 -14.13 -5.37
CA GLN A 131 -9.05 -15.40 -6.05
C GLN A 131 -8.32 -16.41 -5.13
N ASN A 132 -7.32 -15.95 -4.39
CA ASN A 132 -6.56 -16.78 -3.47
C ASN A 132 -7.36 -17.23 -2.23
N GLN A 133 -8.42 -16.52 -1.82
CA GLN A 133 -9.30 -16.91 -0.71
C GLN A 133 -10.04 -18.26 -0.88
N HIS A 134 -10.09 -18.80 -2.10
CA HIS A 134 -10.61 -20.14 -2.33
C HIS A 134 -9.64 -21.22 -1.82
N MET A 135 -8.35 -21.04 -2.10
CA MET A 135 -7.29 -21.98 -1.73
C MET A 135 -6.75 -21.72 -0.31
N TYR A 136 -6.79 -20.47 0.15
CA TYR A 136 -6.28 -20.02 1.44
C TYR A 136 -7.41 -19.32 2.24
N PRO A 137 -8.27 -20.08 2.96
CA PRO A 137 -9.40 -19.53 3.71
C PRO A 137 -9.01 -18.48 4.76
N GLU A 138 -7.79 -18.53 5.28
CA GLU A 138 -7.21 -17.55 6.21
C GLU A 138 -7.09 -16.14 5.62
N LEU A 139 -7.08 -16.01 4.29
CA LEU A 139 -7.11 -14.71 3.61
C LEU A 139 -8.50 -14.06 3.64
N ARG A 140 -9.55 -14.77 4.08
CA ARG A 140 -10.91 -14.21 4.12
C ARG A 140 -11.01 -13.10 5.17
N GLY A 141 -11.49 -11.94 4.76
CA GLY A 141 -11.58 -10.76 5.62
C GLY A 141 -10.25 -10.02 5.81
N SER A 142 -9.16 -10.51 5.22
CA SER A 142 -7.85 -9.84 5.24
C SER A 142 -7.69 -8.81 4.11
N GLY A 143 -6.63 -8.02 4.17
CA GLY A 143 -6.24 -7.08 3.11
C GLY A 143 -7.24 -5.94 2.94
N ARG A 144 -7.86 -5.50 4.05
CA ARG A 144 -8.99 -4.55 4.03
C ARG A 144 -8.67 -3.26 3.28
N LEU A 145 -7.42 -2.80 3.31
CA LEU A 145 -6.96 -1.55 2.67
C LEU A 145 -7.02 -1.57 1.13
N LEU A 146 -7.28 -2.72 0.52
CA LEU A 146 -7.50 -2.85 -0.92
C LEU A 146 -8.96 -2.54 -1.33
N ASP A 147 -9.89 -2.47 -0.38
CA ASP A 147 -11.29 -2.13 -0.67
C ASP A 147 -11.47 -0.65 -0.98
N ALA A 148 -12.34 -0.35 -1.95
CA ALA A 148 -12.54 1.00 -2.48
C ALA A 148 -13.14 1.99 -1.47
N GLU A 149 -13.75 1.49 -0.39
CA GLU A 149 -14.35 2.30 0.68
C GLU A 149 -13.33 2.65 1.79
N ARG A 150 -12.12 2.08 1.75
CA ARG A 150 -11.08 2.41 2.73
C ARG A 150 -10.39 3.72 2.39
N ALA A 151 -9.77 4.28 3.43
CA ALA A 151 -8.96 5.47 3.28
C ALA A 151 -7.81 5.23 2.31
N HIS A 152 -7.82 6.00 1.21
CA HIS A 152 -6.88 5.85 0.13
C HIS A 152 -6.52 7.21 -0.45
N LEU A 153 -5.25 7.62 -0.31
CA LEU A 153 -4.72 8.81 -0.95
C LEU A 153 -4.06 8.45 -2.29
N ASP A 154 -4.75 8.75 -3.40
CA ASP A 154 -4.19 8.62 -4.75
C ASP A 154 -3.50 9.92 -5.18
N LEU A 155 -2.17 9.89 -5.22
CA LEU A 155 -1.31 11.05 -5.46
C LEU A 155 -1.41 11.61 -6.88
N LEU A 156 -1.98 10.88 -7.85
CA LEU A 156 -2.16 11.38 -9.21
C LEU A 156 -3.09 12.61 -9.23
N HIS A 157 -4.12 12.62 -8.38
CA HIS A 157 -5.09 13.72 -8.36
C HIS A 157 -4.49 15.02 -7.81
N PRO A 158 -3.82 15.03 -6.63
CA PRO A 158 -3.02 16.17 -6.18
C PRO A 158 -1.97 16.60 -7.21
N ALA A 159 -1.23 15.65 -7.79
CA ALA A 159 -0.19 15.95 -8.77
C ALA A 159 -0.75 16.68 -10.00
N ARG A 160 -1.85 16.20 -10.58
CA ARG A 160 -2.53 16.89 -11.69
C ARG A 160 -3.03 18.26 -11.29
N ARG A 161 -3.53 18.44 -10.07
CA ARG A 161 -4.03 19.75 -9.62
C ARG A 161 -2.91 20.81 -9.59
N ILE A 162 -1.72 20.43 -9.11
CA ILE A 162 -0.57 21.33 -8.97
C ILE A 162 0.15 21.52 -10.30
N TRP A 163 0.35 20.44 -11.06
CA TRP A 163 1.32 20.41 -12.15
C TRP A 163 0.72 20.37 -13.56
N LYS A 164 -0.61 20.22 -13.74
CA LYS A 164 -1.22 20.13 -15.09
C LYS A 164 -0.94 21.32 -16.02
N ARG A 165 -0.63 22.49 -15.46
CA ARG A 165 -0.30 23.70 -16.23
C ARG A 165 1.20 23.82 -16.52
N ARG A 166 2.02 23.00 -15.86
CA ARG A 166 3.50 23.05 -15.91
C ARG A 166 4.09 21.84 -16.62
N LEU A 167 3.41 20.70 -16.59
CA LEU A 167 3.86 19.45 -17.20
C LEU A 167 2.93 19.05 -18.35
N GLN A 168 3.50 18.55 -19.44
CA GLN A 168 2.74 17.97 -20.55
C GLN A 168 1.97 16.71 -20.14
N SER A 169 2.50 15.96 -19.17
CA SER A 169 1.87 14.79 -18.56
C SER A 169 2.20 14.74 -17.08
N CYS A 170 1.21 14.41 -16.24
CA CYS A 170 1.41 14.10 -14.82
C CYS A 170 1.36 12.59 -14.56
N ARG A 171 1.61 11.76 -15.58
CA ARG A 171 1.83 10.32 -15.39
C ARG A 171 3.26 10.13 -14.90
N LEU A 172 3.47 9.11 -14.07
CA LEU A 172 4.81 8.59 -13.86
C LEU A 172 5.26 7.97 -15.20
N ILE A 173 6.40 8.40 -15.72
CA ILE A 173 7.01 7.83 -16.92
C ILE A 173 8.30 7.19 -16.45
N ASN A 174 8.49 5.91 -16.74
CA ASN A 174 9.73 5.17 -16.49
C ASN A 174 10.82 5.58 -17.48
#